data_AF-A0A4Y2MHU3-F1
#
_entry.id   AF-A0A4Y2MHU3-F1
#
_cell.length_a   1.000
_cell.length_b   1.000
_cell.length_c   1.000
_cell.angle_alpha   90.00
_cell.angle_beta   90.00
_cell.angle_gamma   90.00
#
_symmetry.space_group_name_H-M   'P 1'
#
loop_
_entity.id
_entity.type
_entity.pdbx_description
1 polymer ?
#
loop_
_entity_poly.entity_id
_entity_poly.type
_entity_poly.pdbx_seq_one_letter_code
_entity_poly.pdbx_strand_id
1 'polypeptide(L)'
;MAVQWTGPGVIESQLLDTNYIVKMANKNDKTQIYHVNLLKPYHQRPEKINLLISERKETPEAESDELGIPYPISDPNVYDFEEIIRDSALEERLSFSEIEELRKMLGCHQKVFSNEPGKTHLVEHDIELISNNPIRSKPYRTSQLKFSRQKLRECWI
;
A
#
# COMPACT_ATOMS: atom_id res chain seq x y z
N MET A 1 -9.52 -17.37 23.22
CA MET A 1 -9.64 -18.61 22.44
C MET A 1 -10.34 -18.25 21.14
N ALA A 2 -9.68 -18.41 19.99
CA ALA A 2 -10.25 -18.03 18.69
C ALA A 2 -10.89 -19.26 18.04
N VAL A 3 -12.07 -19.08 17.43
CA VAL A 3 -12.71 -20.10 16.61
C VAL A 3 -11.91 -20.21 15.31
N GLN A 4 -11.28 -21.36 15.07
CA GLN A 4 -10.54 -21.65 13.85
C GLN A 4 -11.38 -22.53 12.92
N TRP A 5 -11.45 -22.17 11.64
CA TRP A 5 -12.03 -23.02 10.61
C TRP A 5 -11.21 -24.31 10.50
N THR A 6 -11.87 -25.44 10.69
CA THR A 6 -11.30 -26.76 10.41
C THR A 6 -11.77 -27.18 9.02
N GLY A 7 -10.94 -27.94 8.29
CA GLY A 7 -11.11 -28.26 6.88
C GLY A 7 -12.45 -28.93 6.49
N PRO A 8 -12.62 -29.30 5.21
CA PRO A 8 -13.89 -29.83 4.72
C PRO A 8 -14.31 -31.10 5.48
N GLY A 9 -15.58 -31.13 5.87
CA GLY A 9 -16.23 -32.29 6.48
C GLY A 9 -17.48 -32.66 5.68
N VAL A 10 -17.80 -33.95 5.65
CA VAL A 10 -18.99 -34.48 4.97
C VAL A 10 -20.09 -34.68 6.00
N ILE A 11 -21.30 -34.19 5.72
CA ILE A 11 -22.48 -34.44 6.57
C ILE A 11 -22.93 -35.88 6.29
N GLU A 12 -22.91 -36.72 7.32
CA GLU A 12 -23.32 -38.12 7.21
C GLU A 12 -24.82 -38.28 7.47
N SER A 13 -25.34 -37.60 8.49
CA SER A 13 -26.76 -37.60 8.81
C SER A 13 -27.17 -36.36 9.59
N GLN A 14 -28.46 -36.03 9.50
CA GLN A 14 -29.11 -35.03 10.31
C GLN A 14 -29.68 -35.68 11.57
N LEU A 15 -29.27 -35.21 12.74
CA LEU A 15 -29.75 -35.74 14.02
C LEU A 15 -31.01 -35.00 14.48
N LEU A 16 -31.03 -33.68 14.29
CA LEU A 16 -32.14 -32.78 14.62
C LEU A 16 -32.19 -31.65 13.58
N ASP A 17 -33.23 -30.82 13.63
CA ASP A 17 -33.37 -29.64 12.76
C ASP A 17 -32.15 -28.71 12.79
N THR A 18 -31.41 -28.71 13.90
CA THR A 18 -30.26 -27.83 14.13
C THR A 18 -28.93 -28.54 14.31
N ASN A 19 -28.90 -29.88 14.40
CA ASN A 19 -27.69 -30.64 14.70
C ASN A 19 -27.39 -31.70 13.64
N TYR A 20 -26.15 -31.72 13.17
CA TYR A 20 -25.68 -32.59 12.09
C TYR A 20 -24.46 -33.39 12.54
N ILE A 21 -24.40 -34.65 12.10
CA ILE A 21 -23.23 -35.50 12.28
C ILE A 21 -22.29 -35.26 11.10
N VAL A 22 -21.07 -34.79 11.41
CA VAL A 22 -20.07 -34.45 10.39
C VAL A 22 -18.86 -35.37 10.54
N LYS A 23 -18.47 -35.99 9.44
CA LYS A 23 -17.24 -36.77 9.32
C LYS A 23 -16.12 -35.89 8.76
N MET A 24 -15.03 -35.77 9.51
CA MET A 24 -13.88 -34.93 9.14
C MET A 24 -12.76 -35.77 8.54
N ALA A 25 -12.21 -35.35 7.40
CA ALA A 25 -11.12 -36.06 6.74
C ALA A 25 -9.79 -36.02 7.51
N ASN A 26 -9.60 -35.04 8.41
CA ASN A 26 -8.32 -34.81 9.10
C ASN A 26 -8.17 -35.51 10.47
N LYS A 27 -9.26 -36.08 11.02
CA LYS A 27 -9.29 -36.63 12.38
C LYS A 27 -9.74 -38.09 12.35
N ASN A 28 -8.91 -38.99 11.84
CA ASN A 28 -9.07 -40.46 11.91
C ASN A 28 -10.52 -40.94 11.73
N ASP A 29 -11.27 -40.36 10.77
CA ASP A 29 -12.68 -40.70 10.50
C ASP A 29 -13.64 -40.59 11.69
N LYS A 30 -13.29 -39.83 12.73
CA LYS A 30 -14.17 -39.59 13.87
C LYS A 30 -15.34 -38.70 13.46
N THR A 31 -16.54 -39.17 13.75
CA THR A 31 -17.78 -38.41 13.59
C THR A 31 -17.98 -37.51 14.80
N GLN A 32 -18.41 -36.28 14.56
CA GLN A 32 -18.69 -35.32 15.61
C GLN A 32 -19.97 -34.55 15.29
N ILE A 33 -20.73 -34.21 16.33
CA ILE A 33 -21.98 -33.48 16.21
C ILE A 33 -21.68 -31.98 16.22
N TYR A 34 -22.21 -31.27 15.22
CA TYR A 34 -22.12 -29.81 15.10
C TYR A 34 -23.51 -29.19 14.95
N HIS A 35 -23.69 -28.02 15.56
CA HIS A 35 -24.85 -27.18 15.33
C HIS A 35 -24.73 -26.47 13.98
N VAL A 36 -25.86 -26.22 13.29
CA VAL A 36 -25.91 -25.59 11.96
C VAL A 36 -25.14 -24.28 11.87
N ASN A 37 -25.15 -23.47 12.93
CA ASN A 37 -24.41 -22.19 12.99
C ASN A 37 -22.87 -22.35 12.91
N LEU A 38 -22.34 -23.53 13.22
CA LEU A 38 -20.91 -23.83 13.13
C LEU A 38 -20.51 -24.40 11.76
N LEU A 39 -21.49 -24.60 10.87
CA LEU A 39 -21.27 -25.19 9.55
C LEU A 39 -21.37 -24.12 8.47
N LYS A 40 -20.51 -24.22 7.47
CA LYS A 40 -20.60 -23.43 6.24
C LYS A 40 -20.51 -24.35 5.03
N PRO A 41 -21.31 -24.12 3.98
CA PRO A 41 -21.17 -24.84 2.72
C PRO A 41 -19.74 -24.74 2.18
N TYR A 42 -19.14 -25.89 1.90
CA TYR A 42 -17.81 -25.95 1.31
C TYR A 42 -17.91 -25.76 -0.20
N HIS A 43 -17.29 -24.70 -0.72
CA HIS A 43 -17.14 -24.48 -2.16
C HIS A 43 -15.69 -24.75 -2.54
N GLN A 44 -15.45 -25.83 -3.28
CA GLN A 44 -14.14 -26.13 -3.85
C GLN A 44 -13.79 -25.02 -4.84
N ARG A 45 -12.76 -24.23 -4.51
CA ARG A 45 -12.19 -23.26 -5.45
C ARG A 45 -11.18 -24.01 -6.31
N PRO A 46 -11.09 -23.72 -7.62
CA PRO A 46 -10.00 -24.24 -8.43
C PRO A 46 -8.68 -23.86 -7.76
N GLU A 47 -7.79 -24.84 -7.63
CA GLU A 47 -6.49 -24.66 -7.01
C GLU A 47 -5.67 -23.67 -7.85
N LYS A 48 -5.71 -22.39 -7.46
CA LYS A 48 -4.79 -21.39 -7.95
C LYS A 48 -3.57 -21.41 -7.03
N ILE A 49 -2.56 -22.14 -7.47
CA ILE A 49 -1.20 -22.01 -6.93
C ILE A 49 -0.71 -20.60 -7.32
N ASN A 50 -0.75 -19.67 -6.38
CA ASN A 50 -0.02 -18.42 -6.50
C ASN A 50 1.47 -18.74 -6.34
N LEU A 51 2.13 -19.07 -7.45
CA LEU A 51 3.58 -19.25 -7.50
C LEU A 51 4.23 -17.87 -7.39
N LEU A 52 4.65 -17.51 -6.18
CA LEU A 52 5.52 -16.35 -5.97
C LEU A 52 6.95 -16.79 -6.27
N ILE A 53 7.38 -16.63 -7.53
CA ILE A 53 8.78 -16.77 -7.90
C ILE A 53 9.49 -15.50 -7.42
N SER A 54 10.19 -15.59 -6.29
CA SER A 54 11.15 -14.55 -5.91
C SER A 54 12.39 -14.71 -6.77
N GLU A 55 12.32 -14.28 -8.02
CA GLU A 55 13.54 -14.05 -8.79
C GLU A 55 14.26 -12.86 -8.17
N ARG A 56 15.37 -13.10 -7.48
CA ARG A 56 16.36 -12.05 -7.22
C ARG A 56 16.98 -11.72 -8.58
N LYS A 57 16.30 -10.88 -9.36
CA LYS A 57 16.93 -10.19 -10.47
C LYS A 57 17.75 -9.04 -9.89
N GLU A 58 19.04 -9.28 -9.74
CA GLU A 58 20.03 -8.21 -9.77
C GLU A 58 20.09 -7.71 -11.22
N THR A 59 19.13 -6.88 -11.61
CA THR A 59 19.23 -6.03 -12.80
C THR A 59 18.71 -4.64 -12.44
N PRO A 60 19.47 -3.57 -12.74
CA PRO A 60 19.00 -2.20 -12.53
C PRO A 60 17.80 -1.94 -13.43
N GLU A 61 16.80 -1.24 -12.89
CA GLU A 61 15.85 -0.41 -13.65
C GLU A 61 14.91 -1.16 -14.62
N ALA A 62 13.82 -1.74 -14.09
CA ALA A 62 12.49 -1.78 -14.75
C ALA A 62 11.48 -2.62 -13.94
N GLU A 63 10.95 -2.08 -12.84
CA GLU A 63 9.76 -2.65 -12.18
C GLU A 63 8.80 -1.51 -11.79
N SER A 64 8.08 -0.96 -12.78
CA SER A 64 6.96 -0.04 -12.54
C SER A 64 5.60 -0.65 -12.89
N ASP A 65 5.49 -1.97 -13.12
CA ASP A 65 4.34 -2.56 -13.81
C ASP A 65 3.50 -3.58 -12.99
N GLU A 66 3.43 -3.45 -11.67
CA GLU A 66 2.41 -4.16 -10.85
C GLU A 66 1.23 -3.27 -10.40
N LEU A 67 1.34 -1.96 -10.58
CA LEU A 67 0.24 -1.02 -10.41
C LEU A 67 0.35 -0.10 -11.61
N GLY A 68 -0.60 -0.14 -12.56
CA GLY A 68 -0.65 0.72 -13.76
C GLY A 68 -0.81 2.21 -13.44
N ILE A 69 -0.04 2.70 -12.49
CA ILE A 69 0.12 4.07 -12.06
C ILE A 69 1.45 4.48 -12.71
N PRO A 70 1.42 5.31 -13.76
CA PRO A 70 2.63 5.91 -14.29
C PRO A 70 3.30 6.68 -13.16
N TYR A 71 4.45 6.20 -12.69
CA TYR A 71 5.30 7.01 -11.84
C TYR A 71 6.08 7.95 -12.77
N PRO A 72 6.14 9.25 -12.46
CA PRO A 72 7.01 10.15 -13.21
C PRO A 72 8.44 9.62 -13.12
N ILE A 73 9.05 9.36 -14.28
CA ILE A 73 10.42 8.86 -14.44
C ILE A 73 11.44 9.93 -14.01
N SER A 74 10.99 11.19 -14.01
CA SER A 74 11.79 12.37 -13.76
C SER A 74 11.76 12.77 -12.28
N ASP A 75 12.88 13.29 -11.79
CA ASP A 75 12.95 13.93 -10.48
C ASP A 75 11.93 15.09 -10.44
N PRO A 76 10.95 15.06 -9.53
CA PRO A 76 9.90 16.08 -9.41
C PRO A 76 10.42 17.48 -9.03
N ASN A 77 11.69 17.62 -8.63
CA ASN A 77 12.35 18.89 -8.37
C ASN A 77 13.19 19.40 -9.56
N VAL A 78 13.31 18.60 -10.62
CA VAL A 78 13.97 18.99 -11.87
C VAL A 78 12.91 19.43 -12.86
N TYR A 79 12.87 20.73 -13.14
CA TYR A 79 11.93 21.28 -14.12
C TYR A 79 12.38 20.95 -15.54
N ASP A 80 11.52 20.25 -16.28
CA ASP A 80 11.61 20.25 -17.73
C ASP A 80 10.98 21.57 -18.24
N PHE A 81 11.85 22.55 -18.51
CA PHE A 81 11.42 23.85 -19.02
C PHE A 81 10.71 23.73 -20.37
N GLU A 82 11.08 22.76 -21.20
CA GLU A 82 10.47 22.57 -22.52
C GLU A 82 9.05 22.00 -22.37
N GLU A 83 8.83 21.13 -21.39
CA GLU A 83 7.50 20.64 -21.01
C GLU A 83 6.62 21.78 -20.49
N ILE A 84 7.14 22.62 -19.58
CA ILE A 84 6.40 23.77 -19.03
C ILE A 84 5.97 24.74 -20.13
N ILE A 85 6.88 25.06 -21.07
CA ILE A 85 6.60 25.96 -22.20
C ILE A 85 5.49 25.38 -23.07
N ARG A 86 5.55 24.08 -23.38
CA ARG A 86 4.58 23.37 -24.22
C ARG A 86 3.21 23.27 -23.56
N ASP A 87 3.15 22.80 -22.32
CA ASP A 87 1.90 22.54 -21.60
C ASP A 87 1.13 23.84 -21.30
N SER A 88 1.85 24.93 -21.09
CA SER A 88 1.26 26.24 -20.82
C SER A 88 1.10 27.14 -22.05
N ALA A 89 1.47 26.64 -23.24
CA ALA A 89 1.49 27.39 -24.51
C ALA A 89 2.14 28.78 -24.37
N LEU A 90 3.29 28.85 -23.69
CA LEU A 90 3.91 30.13 -23.32
C LEU A 90 4.40 30.93 -24.53
N GLU A 91 4.80 30.25 -25.61
CA GLU A 91 5.26 30.88 -26.86
C GLU A 91 4.18 31.70 -27.56
N GLU A 92 2.90 31.39 -27.33
CA GLU A 92 1.78 32.15 -27.92
C GLU A 92 1.44 33.41 -27.13
N ARG A 93 1.91 33.50 -25.87
CA ARG A 93 1.46 34.52 -24.90
C ARG A 93 2.57 35.45 -24.43
N LEU A 94 3.81 35.02 -24.53
CA LEU A 94 5.00 35.71 -24.04
C LEU A 94 6.02 35.87 -25.16
N SER A 95 6.78 36.95 -25.10
CA SER A 95 7.95 37.14 -25.95
C SER A 95 9.11 36.23 -25.51
N PHE A 96 10.06 36.00 -26.43
CA PHE A 96 11.25 35.21 -26.14
C PHE A 96 12.02 35.73 -24.91
N SER A 97 12.14 37.04 -24.75
CA SER A 97 12.81 37.67 -23.60
C SER A 97 12.10 37.39 -22.27
N GLU A 98 10.76 37.37 -22.26
CA GLU A 98 9.98 37.09 -21.05
C GLU A 98 10.08 35.61 -20.65
N ILE A 99 10.13 34.71 -21.64
CA ILE A 99 10.35 33.28 -21.41
C ILE A 99 11.75 33.03 -20.84
N GLU A 100 12.77 33.73 -21.35
CA GLU A 100 14.13 33.66 -20.83
C GLU A 100 14.24 34.20 -19.39
N GLU A 101 13.53 35.29 -19.09
CA GLU A 101 13.44 35.83 -17.73
C GLU A 101 12.77 34.84 -16.77
N LEU A 102 11.67 34.22 -17.19
CA LEU A 102 10.99 33.16 -16.43
C LEU A 102 11.92 31.98 -16.14
N ARG A 103 12.66 31.52 -17.16
CA ARG A 103 13.64 30.43 -17.03
C ARG A 103 14.71 30.77 -15.99
N LYS A 104 15.23 31.99 -16.03
CA LYS A 104 16.20 32.48 -15.04
C LYS A 104 15.61 32.55 -13.63
N MET A 105 14.39 33.08 -13.48
CA MET A 105 13.71 33.21 -12.19
C MET A 105 13.50 31.84 -11.53
N LEU A 106 12.95 30.87 -12.27
CA LEU A 106 12.72 29.52 -11.76
C LEU A 106 14.04 28.82 -11.37
N GLY A 107 15.10 29.01 -12.16
CA GLY A 107 16.44 28.51 -11.82
C GLY A 107 17.01 29.15 -10.55
N CYS A 108 16.87 30.46 -10.38
CA CYS A 108 17.35 31.17 -9.18
C CYS A 108 16.57 30.81 -7.91
N HIS A 109 15.30 30.41 -8.05
CA HIS A 109 14.40 30.15 -6.92
C HIS A 109 13.95 28.68 -6.81
N GLN A 110 14.75 27.73 -7.29
CA GLN A 110 14.41 26.30 -7.25
C GLN A 110 13.97 25.81 -5.86
N LYS A 111 14.61 26.31 -4.79
CA LYS A 111 14.25 25.93 -3.40
C LYS A 111 12.85 26.34 -2.98
N VAL A 112 12.30 27.42 -3.55
CA VAL A 112 10.96 27.92 -3.20
C VAL A 112 9.87 27.05 -3.84
N PHE A 113 10.16 26.54 -5.03
CA PHE A 113 9.24 25.72 -5.82
C PHE A 113 9.53 24.21 -5.70
N SER A 114 10.43 23.83 -4.80
CA SER A 114 10.73 22.42 -4.54
C SER A 114 9.54 21.73 -3.89
N ASN A 115 9.32 20.48 -4.28
CA ASN A 115 8.35 19.60 -3.63
C ASN A 115 8.88 19.02 -2.30
N GLU A 116 10.14 19.30 -1.94
CA GLU A 116 10.69 18.93 -0.65
C GLU A 116 10.22 19.92 0.43
N PRO A 117 9.66 19.43 1.55
CA PRO A 117 9.25 20.31 2.63
C PRO A 117 10.45 21.05 3.22
N GLY A 118 10.34 22.38 3.30
CA GLY A 118 11.33 23.24 3.94
C GLY A 118 11.26 23.22 5.48
N LYS A 119 12.26 23.83 6.12
CA LYS A 119 12.27 24.09 7.58
C LYS A 119 12.46 25.58 7.85
N THR A 120 11.77 26.08 8.86
CA THR A 120 11.89 27.46 9.34
C THR A 120 12.36 27.49 10.79
N HIS A 121 13.08 28.55 11.16
CA HIS A 121 13.60 28.80 12.51
C HIS A 121 12.85 29.96 13.21
N LEU A 122 11.77 30.47 12.60
CA LEU A 122 11.04 31.63 13.10
C LEU A 122 10.19 31.31 14.33
N VAL A 123 9.64 30.10 14.40
CA VAL A 123 8.77 29.65 15.47
C VAL A 123 9.04 28.17 15.71
N GLU A 124 9.19 27.81 16.98
CA GLU A 124 9.23 26.43 17.46
C GLU A 124 8.00 26.18 18.31
N HIS A 125 7.39 25.00 18.15
CA HIS A 125 6.24 24.60 18.95
C HIS A 125 6.72 23.73 20.11
N ASP A 126 6.51 24.21 21.34
CA ASP A 126 6.70 23.39 22.54
C ASP A 126 5.42 22.60 22.83
N ILE A 127 5.55 21.29 23.03
CA ILE A 127 4.43 20.38 23.27
C ILE A 127 4.37 20.09 24.76
N GLU A 128 3.45 20.76 25.46
CA GLU A 128 3.20 20.49 26.88
C GLU A 128 2.58 19.10 27.06
N LEU A 129 3.28 18.24 27.82
CA LEU A 129 2.83 16.89 28.10
C LEU A 129 1.99 16.83 29.37
N ILE A 130 0.94 16.01 29.35
CA ILE A 130 0.14 15.69 30.55
C ILE A 130 0.97 14.85 31.55
N SER A 131 1.94 14.07 31.05
CA SER A 131 2.82 13.22 31.84
C SER A 131 4.16 13.01 31.14
N ASN A 132 5.24 12.96 31.92
CA ASN A 132 6.61 12.71 31.43
C ASN A 132 6.92 11.22 31.23
N ASN A 133 5.96 10.32 31.50
CA ASN A 133 6.15 8.89 31.35
C ASN A 133 5.91 8.47 29.89
N PRO A 134 6.94 7.98 29.16
CA PRO A 134 6.78 7.63 27.76
C PRO A 134 5.92 6.37 27.59
N ILE A 135 4.92 6.45 26.70
CA ILE A 135 4.07 5.32 26.35
C ILE A 135 4.64 4.63 25.11
N ARG A 136 4.90 3.31 25.19
CA ARG A 136 5.41 2.51 24.08
C ARG A 136 4.38 1.46 23.65
N SER A 137 3.95 1.52 22.41
CA SER A 137 3.08 0.52 21.78
C SER A 137 3.78 -0.17 20.62
N LYS A 138 3.61 -1.48 20.47
CA LYS A 138 4.09 -2.19 19.28
C LYS A 138 3.30 -1.69 18.05
N PRO A 139 3.97 -1.39 16.92
CA PRO A 139 3.27 -1.06 15.69
C PRO A 139 2.27 -2.15 15.30
N TYR A 140 1.16 -1.75 14.67
CA TYR A 140 0.18 -2.71 14.17
C TYR A 140 0.80 -3.63 13.11
N ARG A 141 0.33 -4.88 13.06
CA ARG A 141 0.70 -5.80 12.00
C ARG A 141 0.08 -5.33 10.69
N THR A 142 0.90 -4.80 9.78
CA THR A 142 0.48 -4.43 8.43
C THR A 142 0.74 -5.58 7.45
N SER A 143 -0.02 -5.64 6.37
CA SER A 143 0.25 -6.58 5.27
C SER A 143 1.43 -6.08 4.44
N GLN A 144 2.15 -6.99 3.76
CA GLN A 144 3.31 -6.64 2.92
C GLN A 144 2.97 -5.58 1.87
N LEU A 145 1.80 -5.67 1.24
CA LEU A 145 1.31 -4.68 0.25
C LEU A 145 1.03 -3.30 0.86
N LYS A 146 0.61 -3.24 2.13
CA LYS A 146 0.42 -1.95 2.81
C LYS A 146 1.77 -1.38 3.24
N PHE A 147 2.69 -2.23 3.68
CA PHE A 147 4.03 -1.85 4.08
C PHE A 147 4.84 -1.27 2.90
N SER A 148 4.81 -1.90 1.72
CA SER A 148 5.48 -1.38 0.52
C SER A 148 4.92 -0.02 0.09
N ARG A 149 3.59 0.16 0.14
CA ARG A 149 2.93 1.45 -0.13
C ARG A 149 3.26 2.54 0.89
N GLN A 150 3.45 2.18 2.16
CA GLN A 150 3.81 3.13 3.21
C GLN A 150 5.26 3.57 3.08
N LYS A 151 6.19 2.65 2.79
CA LYS A 151 7.59 2.97 2.56
C LYS A 151 7.80 3.92 1.38
N LEU A 152 7.02 3.75 0.31
CA LEU A 152 7.02 4.68 -0.83
C LEU A 152 6.48 6.09 -0.47
N ARG A 153 5.60 6.20 0.54
CA ARG A 153 5.09 7.49 1.05
C ARG A 153 6.02 8.14 2.07
N GLU A 154 6.78 7.33 2.82
CA GLU A 154 7.77 7.81 3.79
C GLU A 154 9.09 8.25 3.11
N CYS A 155 9.32 7.88 1.84
CA CYS A 155 10.33 8.53 1.00
C CYS A 155 9.94 9.96 0.57
N TRP A 156 8.82 10.49 1.05
CA TRP A 156 8.30 11.83 0.77
C TRP A 156 8.05 12.67 2.03
N ILE A 157 8.88 12.49 3.07
CA ILE A 157 9.00 13.43 4.21
C ILE A 157 10.47 13.76 4.44
#